data_AF-A0A2N3PHU6-F1
#
_entry.id   AF-A0A2N3PHU6-F1
#
_cell.length_a   1.000
_cell.length_b   1.000
_cell.length_c   1.000
_cell.angle_alpha   90.00
_cell.angle_beta   90.00
_cell.angle_gamma   90.00
#
_symmetry.space_group_name_H-M   'P 1'
#
loop_
_entity.id
_entity.type
_entity.pdbx_description
1 polymer ?
#
loop_
_entity_poly.entity_id
_entity_poly.type
_entity_poly.pdbx_seq_one_letter_code
_entity_poly.pdbx_strand_id
1 'polypeptide(L)'
;MPTNTIFMGEIPLGKLFFMRLENAFLLALENATLEVVSDFDNLESELNAWCRLKGEKFIQKTPLKHCSSYTLQKQSKNAFTPLKTDSILSLAPSNFGLSARDSIPQIASPEYDFMLSHKESVWSENLTRLYEDSKVAQWNATSEIEWGAIPTYDKSLEFAIAQVMTYLVENEFSALYVPAKFLPKVSPYYTEVPLLLSSIIGDEARHIEVFIKRAKATGLGLQYSTLTTQQSLYTLFKEENYFVSSFLLHIMGEGTFVDLLHFLEEHIPDAPTKKLLRLARKDEMRHVAYGMAHIKQGLSENPNKIVLLKRSVLERRSYLDELSGESTLLLESLAVIAGGGNSPNAIKRGFEALEELKKKMEKNRTKRLIECRIDEELARELSKAHTPNFM
;
A
#
# COMPACT_ATOMS: atom_id res chain seq x y z
N MET A 1 -13.68 16.57 27.85
CA MET A 1 -14.86 15.99 28.52
C MET A 1 -16.08 16.78 28.07
N PRO A 2 -17.18 16.14 27.66
CA PRO A 2 -18.41 16.88 27.38
C PRO A 2 -18.81 17.69 28.62
N THR A 3 -19.09 18.98 28.43
CA THR A 3 -19.52 19.85 29.52
C THR A 3 -21.01 19.69 29.74
N ASN A 4 -21.42 19.53 31.00
CA ASN A 4 -22.83 19.50 31.36
C ASN A 4 -23.49 20.87 31.30
N THR A 5 -22.78 21.92 30.89
CA THR A 5 -23.32 23.28 30.69
C THR A 5 -22.99 23.77 29.29
N ILE A 6 -23.96 24.42 28.65
CA ILE A 6 -23.90 25.01 27.32
C ILE A 6 -24.28 26.48 27.45
N PHE A 7 -23.33 27.38 27.22
CA PHE A 7 -23.59 28.82 27.18
C PHE A 7 -24.05 29.22 25.78
N MET A 8 -25.34 29.54 25.67
CA MET A 8 -25.97 30.07 24.47
C MET A 8 -25.86 31.60 24.39
N GLY A 9 -25.85 32.30 25.53
CA GLY A 9 -25.77 33.78 25.57
C GLY A 9 -26.88 34.41 24.72
N GLU A 10 -26.49 35.37 23.88
CA GLU A 10 -27.35 36.11 22.94
C GLU A 10 -27.74 35.31 21.67
N ILE A 11 -27.40 34.03 21.55
CA ILE A 11 -27.80 33.22 20.38
C ILE A 11 -29.33 33.03 20.40
N PRO A 12 -30.08 33.57 19.44
CA PRO A 12 -31.53 33.42 19.40
C PRO A 12 -31.92 32.02 18.94
N LEU A 13 -33.18 31.64 19.17
CA LEU A 13 -33.76 30.43 18.62
C LEU A 13 -33.61 30.39 17.09
N GLY A 14 -33.16 29.25 16.59
CA GLY A 14 -32.89 29.04 15.19
C GLY A 14 -31.91 27.90 14.97
N LYS A 15 -31.44 27.76 13.73
CA LYS A 15 -30.57 26.66 13.31
C LYS A 15 -29.32 26.52 14.17
N LEU A 16 -28.64 27.63 14.49
CA LEU A 16 -27.42 27.62 15.31
C LEU A 16 -27.69 27.13 16.74
N PHE A 17 -28.76 27.63 17.37
CA PHE A 17 -29.15 27.25 18.72
C PHE A 17 -29.39 25.74 18.83
N PHE A 18 -30.26 25.20 17.96
CA PHE A 18 -30.60 23.78 18.01
C PHE A 18 -29.46 22.88 17.57
N MET A 19 -28.60 23.29 16.63
CA MET A 19 -27.39 22.54 16.28
C MET A 19 -26.44 22.40 17.48
N ARG A 20 -26.24 23.47 18.27
CA ARG A 20 -25.41 23.40 19.49
C ARG A 20 -26.03 22.50 20.55
N LEU A 21 -27.34 22.59 20.73
CA LEU A 21 -28.09 21.74 21.66
C LEU A 21 -28.01 20.26 21.26
N GLU A 22 -28.24 19.96 19.97
CA GLU A 22 -28.14 18.61 19.40
C GLU A 22 -26.76 18.02 19.61
N ASN A 23 -25.68 18.75 19.30
CA ASN A 23 -24.31 18.27 19.49
C ASN A 23 -23.99 17.99 20.96
N ALA A 24 -24.49 18.81 21.89
CA ALA A 24 -24.27 18.58 23.30
C ALA A 24 -24.99 17.30 23.80
N PHE A 25 -26.23 17.08 23.35
CA PHE A 25 -26.96 15.83 23.64
C PHE A 25 -26.37 14.61 22.94
N LEU A 26 -25.78 14.79 21.76
CA LEU A 26 -25.10 13.73 21.02
C LEU A 26 -23.86 13.21 21.79
N LEU A 27 -23.12 14.11 22.44
CA LEU A 27 -21.90 13.80 23.19
C LEU A 27 -22.14 13.46 24.68
N ALA A 28 -23.29 13.83 25.22
CA ALA A 28 -23.63 13.56 26.62
C ALA A 28 -23.87 12.07 26.87
N LEU A 29 -23.59 11.63 28.10
CA LEU A 29 -23.90 10.27 28.54
C LEU A 29 -25.39 10.13 28.87
N GLU A 30 -25.93 8.93 28.72
CA GLU A 30 -27.29 8.58 29.12
C GLU A 30 -27.54 9.00 30.58
N ASN A 31 -28.70 9.61 30.84
CA ASN A 31 -29.10 10.22 32.11
C ASN A 31 -28.32 11.47 32.53
N ALA A 32 -27.35 11.95 31.74
CA ALA A 32 -26.67 13.21 32.02
C ALA A 32 -27.67 14.37 31.99
N THR A 33 -27.47 15.30 32.92
CA THR A 33 -28.20 16.55 32.98
C THR A 33 -27.38 17.62 32.26
N LEU A 34 -28.00 18.30 31.29
CA LEU A 34 -27.41 19.43 30.57
C LEU A 34 -28.10 20.72 30.98
N GLU A 35 -27.29 21.71 31.32
CA GLU A 35 -27.70 23.07 31.61
C GLU A 35 -27.50 23.94 30.36
N VAL A 36 -28.56 24.60 29.90
CA VAL A 36 -28.50 25.59 28.82
C VAL A 36 -28.64 26.98 29.45
N VAL A 37 -27.62 27.81 29.35
CA VAL A 37 -27.62 29.18 29.87
C VAL A 37 -27.80 30.15 28.70
N SER A 38 -28.86 30.97 28.72
CA SER A 38 -29.17 31.92 27.66
C SER A 38 -29.63 33.26 28.21
N ASP A 39 -29.34 34.34 27.48
CA ASP A 39 -29.81 35.69 27.82
C ASP A 39 -31.31 35.85 27.54
N PHE A 40 -31.90 34.93 26.77
CA PHE A 40 -33.33 34.82 26.55
C PHE A 40 -34.01 34.03 27.68
N ASP A 41 -35.15 34.53 28.16
CA ASP A 41 -35.90 33.96 29.27
C ASP A 41 -37.23 33.32 28.84
N ASN A 42 -37.47 33.10 27.54
CA ASN A 42 -38.74 32.60 27.01
C ASN A 42 -38.59 31.32 26.16
N LEU A 43 -37.59 30.50 26.45
CA LEU A 43 -37.23 29.31 25.66
C LEU A 43 -37.97 28.02 26.08
N GLU A 44 -38.72 28.03 27.18
CA GLU A 44 -39.33 26.83 27.81
C GLU A 44 -40.18 26.02 26.84
N SER A 45 -41.05 26.70 26.08
CA SER A 45 -41.97 26.05 25.13
C SER A 45 -41.21 25.29 24.05
N GLU A 46 -40.21 25.95 23.45
CA GLU A 46 -39.42 25.42 22.34
C GLU A 46 -38.47 24.31 22.79
N LEU A 47 -37.83 24.47 23.95
CA LEU A 47 -36.98 23.44 24.54
C LEU A 47 -37.78 22.20 24.94
N ASN A 48 -38.98 22.36 25.50
CA ASN A 48 -39.87 21.24 25.82
C ASN A 48 -40.35 20.51 24.55
N ALA A 49 -40.75 21.27 23.52
CA ALA A 49 -41.12 20.70 22.22
C ALA A 49 -39.97 19.91 21.58
N TRP A 50 -38.77 20.48 21.56
CA TRP A 50 -37.56 19.83 21.04
C TRP A 50 -37.21 18.56 21.83
N CYS A 51 -37.26 18.62 23.16
CA CYS A 51 -37.02 17.46 24.01
C CYS A 51 -37.98 16.31 23.68
N ARG A 52 -39.29 16.59 23.60
CA ARG A 52 -40.28 15.56 23.23
C ARG A 52 -40.01 14.97 21.85
N LEU A 53 -39.66 15.80 20.87
CA LEU A 53 -39.35 15.35 19.51
C LEU A 53 -38.13 14.42 19.47
N LYS A 54 -37.10 14.70 20.27
CA LYS A 54 -35.85 13.92 20.31
C LYS A 54 -35.88 12.76 21.32
N GLY A 55 -36.97 12.61 22.08
CA GLY A 55 -37.08 11.62 23.15
C GLY A 55 -36.22 11.96 24.37
N GLU A 56 -36.00 13.25 24.62
CA GLU A 56 -35.28 13.80 25.76
C GLU A 56 -36.25 14.47 26.75
N LYS A 57 -35.75 14.94 27.90
CA LYS A 57 -36.60 15.52 28.95
C LYS A 57 -36.20 16.93 29.33
N PHE A 58 -37.16 17.86 29.27
CA PHE A 58 -37.05 19.17 29.92
C PHE A 58 -37.34 19.03 31.41
N ILE A 59 -36.47 19.57 32.28
CA ILE A 59 -36.62 19.47 33.74
C ILE A 59 -37.20 20.76 34.31
N GLN A 60 -36.48 21.87 34.18
CA GLN A 60 -36.89 23.14 34.78
C GLN A 60 -36.15 24.34 34.16
N LYS A 61 -36.69 25.53 34.41
CA LYS A 61 -35.99 26.81 34.25
C LYS A 61 -35.63 27.36 35.62
N THR A 62 -34.45 27.98 35.72
CA THR A 62 -33.99 28.70 36.89
C THR A 62 -33.54 30.10 36.47
N PRO A 63 -34.14 31.18 37.02
CA PRO A 63 -33.70 32.54 36.72
C PRO A 63 -32.32 32.80 37.35
N LEU A 64 -31.42 33.44 36.58
CA LEU A 64 -30.12 33.93 37.05
C LEU A 64 -30.10 35.47 36.99
N LYS A 65 -29.05 36.09 37.54
CA LYS A 65 -28.98 37.56 37.73
C LYS A 65 -29.15 38.37 36.43
N HIS A 66 -28.66 37.84 35.31
CA HIS A 66 -28.68 38.52 34.00
C HIS A 66 -29.11 37.61 32.84
N CYS A 67 -29.50 36.37 33.13
CA CYS A 67 -29.80 35.34 32.13
C CYS A 67 -30.73 34.29 32.73
N SER A 68 -31.12 33.29 31.94
CA SER A 68 -31.88 32.13 32.39
C SER A 68 -31.08 30.85 32.19
N SER A 69 -31.20 29.93 33.14
CA SER A 69 -30.69 28.56 33.06
C SER A 69 -31.84 27.59 32.80
N TYR A 70 -31.66 26.67 31.88
CA TYR A 70 -32.62 25.66 31.49
C TYR A 70 -31.99 24.28 31.67
N THR A 71 -32.51 23.50 32.61
CA THR A 71 -32.04 22.15 32.88
C THR A 71 -32.80 21.15 32.03
N LEU A 72 -32.07 20.35 31.27
CA LEU A 72 -32.58 19.28 30.42
C LEU A 72 -31.85 17.97 30.79
N GLN A 73 -32.43 16.83 30.49
CA GLN A 73 -31.85 15.51 30.77
C GLN A 73 -31.86 14.66 29.51
N LYS A 74 -30.71 14.04 29.23
CA LYS A 74 -30.57 13.02 28.19
C LYS A 74 -31.20 11.72 28.66
N GLN A 75 -32.20 11.24 27.93
CA GLN A 75 -32.83 9.93 28.11
C GLN A 75 -32.49 8.95 26.99
N SER A 76 -32.07 9.45 25.83
CA SER A 76 -31.57 8.59 24.76
C SER A 76 -30.27 7.89 25.16
N LYS A 77 -30.04 6.70 24.60
CA LYS A 77 -28.80 5.93 24.80
C LYS A 77 -27.58 6.74 24.32
N ASN A 78 -26.40 6.37 24.83
CA ASN A 78 -25.14 6.92 24.35
C ASN A 78 -25.02 6.77 22.83
N ALA A 79 -24.72 7.85 22.12
CA ALA A 79 -24.50 7.79 20.68
C ALA A 79 -23.13 7.21 20.32
N PHE A 80 -22.19 7.23 21.27
CA PHE A 80 -20.81 6.81 21.10
C PHE A 80 -20.40 5.86 22.23
N THR A 81 -19.81 4.72 21.88
CA THR A 81 -19.29 3.74 22.85
C THR A 81 -17.80 3.53 22.61
N PRO A 82 -16.92 4.01 23.53
CA PRO A 82 -15.49 3.83 23.38
C PRO A 82 -15.12 2.35 23.29
N LEU A 83 -14.27 2.01 22.32
CA LEU A 83 -13.60 0.72 22.28
C LEU A 83 -12.52 0.71 23.37
N LYS A 84 -12.66 -0.13 24.40
CA LYS A 84 -11.63 -0.30 25.43
C LYS A 84 -10.66 -1.40 24.99
N THR A 85 -9.50 -1.03 24.48
CA THR A 85 -8.44 -1.98 24.14
C THR A 85 -7.07 -1.37 24.42
N ASP A 86 -6.17 -2.16 25.00
CA ASP A 86 -4.77 -1.78 25.25
C ASP A 86 -3.87 -2.14 24.05
N SER A 87 -4.40 -2.83 23.04
CA SER A 87 -3.66 -3.27 21.86
C SER A 87 -4.52 -3.37 20.61
N ILE A 88 -3.88 -3.50 19.44
CA ILE A 88 -4.58 -3.70 18.16
C ILE A 88 -5.25 -5.08 18.17
N LEU A 89 -6.57 -5.09 17.99
CA LEU A 89 -7.40 -6.28 17.97
C LEU A 89 -7.05 -7.23 16.82
N SER A 90 -7.25 -8.54 17.06
CA SER A 90 -7.05 -9.59 16.06
C SER A 90 -8.04 -9.52 14.90
N LEU A 91 -9.25 -9.03 15.15
CA LEU A 91 -10.30 -8.78 14.16
C LEU A 91 -10.72 -7.31 14.24
N ALA A 92 -10.76 -6.63 13.10
CA ALA A 92 -11.23 -5.26 13.02
C ALA A 92 -12.72 -5.17 13.42
N PRO A 93 -13.12 -4.18 14.25
CA PRO A 93 -14.52 -4.03 14.62
C PRO A 93 -15.40 -3.67 13.41
N SER A 94 -16.55 -4.34 13.26
CA SER A 94 -17.44 -4.16 12.11
C SER A 94 -18.03 -2.75 11.99
N ASN A 95 -18.19 -2.05 13.12
CA ASN A 95 -18.77 -0.71 13.18
C ASN A 95 -17.77 0.43 12.98
N PHE A 96 -16.48 0.13 12.73
CA PHE A 96 -15.48 1.18 12.49
C PHE A 96 -15.60 1.74 11.08
N GLY A 97 -15.85 0.91 10.07
CA GLY A 97 -15.88 1.38 8.69
C GLY A 97 -14.61 2.15 8.32
N LEU A 98 -14.76 3.42 7.92
CA LEU A 98 -13.65 4.34 7.63
C LEU A 98 -13.18 5.18 8.84
N SER A 99 -13.72 4.92 10.03
CA SER A 99 -13.32 5.61 11.25
C SER A 99 -11.87 5.27 11.57
N ALA A 100 -11.07 6.30 11.88
CA ALA A 100 -9.69 6.11 12.29
C ALA A 100 -9.61 5.21 13.54
N ARG A 101 -8.58 4.36 13.63
CA ARG A 101 -8.27 3.66 14.87
C ARG A 101 -8.14 4.70 16.00
N ASP A 102 -8.64 4.35 17.18
CA ASP A 102 -8.73 5.21 18.38
C ASP A 102 -9.80 6.32 18.36
N SER A 103 -10.54 6.47 17.25
CA SER A 103 -11.79 7.24 17.27
C SER A 103 -12.95 6.44 17.87
N ILE A 104 -14.03 7.13 18.24
CA ILE A 104 -15.25 6.49 18.76
C ILE A 104 -16.33 6.59 17.68
N PRO A 105 -16.60 5.53 16.91
CA PRO A 105 -17.65 5.57 15.91
C PRO A 105 -19.02 5.72 16.57
N GLN A 106 -19.93 6.41 15.88
CA GLN A 106 -21.31 6.50 16.32
C GLN A 106 -21.96 5.10 16.27
N ILE A 107 -22.80 4.76 17.23
CA ILE A 107 -23.62 3.55 17.18
C ILE A 107 -24.47 3.58 15.91
N ALA A 108 -24.65 2.41 15.29
CA ALA A 108 -25.33 2.25 14.01
C ALA A 108 -24.64 2.97 12.83
N SER A 109 -23.33 3.22 12.94
CA SER A 109 -22.50 3.50 11.76
C SER A 109 -22.62 2.34 10.75
N PRO A 110 -22.58 2.62 9.43
CA PRO A 110 -22.67 1.59 8.41
C PRO A 110 -21.61 0.50 8.60
N GLU A 111 -22.00 -0.76 8.34
CA GLU A 111 -21.07 -1.87 8.31
C GLU A 111 -20.35 -1.91 6.95
N TYR A 112 -19.03 -2.03 6.98
CA TYR A 112 -18.20 -2.16 5.78
C TYR A 112 -17.64 -3.58 5.75
N ASP A 113 -17.84 -4.28 4.64
CA ASP A 113 -17.37 -5.65 4.46
C ASP A 113 -15.94 -5.67 3.87
N PHE A 114 -14.97 -5.27 4.68
CA PHE A 114 -13.56 -5.37 4.32
C PHE A 114 -13.09 -6.84 4.39
N MET A 115 -12.79 -7.44 3.25
CA MET A 115 -12.32 -8.84 3.16
C MET A 115 -11.04 -9.10 3.97
N LEU A 116 -10.16 -8.10 4.10
CA LEU A 116 -8.91 -8.18 4.86
C LEU A 116 -9.08 -7.45 6.20
N SER A 117 -9.88 -8.04 7.08
CA SER A 117 -10.26 -7.53 8.40
C SER A 117 -9.60 -8.28 9.57
N HIS A 118 -8.83 -9.33 9.29
CA HIS A 118 -8.06 -10.06 10.30
C HIS A 118 -6.60 -9.58 10.34
N LYS A 119 -6.08 -9.32 11.53
CA LYS A 119 -4.71 -8.85 11.77
C LYS A 119 -3.67 -9.80 11.17
N GLU A 120 -3.87 -11.10 11.36
CA GLU A 120 -3.03 -12.19 10.80
C GLU A 120 -2.96 -12.23 9.25
N SER A 121 -3.87 -11.52 8.58
CA SER A 121 -3.92 -11.44 7.12
C SER A 121 -3.16 -10.25 6.56
N VAL A 122 -2.81 -9.25 7.37
CA VAL A 122 -2.26 -7.97 6.86
C VAL A 122 -1.09 -7.42 7.67
N TRP A 123 -0.95 -7.79 8.94
CA TRP A 123 -0.07 -7.13 9.88
C TRP A 123 1.38 -7.66 9.83
N SER A 124 2.35 -6.77 10.01
CA SER A 124 3.75 -7.11 10.30
C SER A 124 4.36 -6.08 11.28
N GLU A 125 5.44 -6.43 11.98
CA GLU A 125 6.00 -5.57 13.05
C GLU A 125 6.66 -4.27 12.53
N ASN A 126 7.09 -4.24 11.27
CA ASN A 126 7.89 -3.15 10.72
C ASN A 126 7.10 -2.14 9.88
N LEU A 127 5.76 -2.24 9.82
CA LEU A 127 4.91 -1.41 8.94
C LEU A 127 5.14 0.09 9.16
N THR A 128 5.06 0.56 10.40
CA THR A 128 5.23 1.99 10.73
C THR A 128 6.61 2.47 10.31
N ARG A 129 7.66 1.71 10.63
CA ARG A 129 9.03 2.07 10.27
C ARG A 129 9.21 2.16 8.75
N LEU A 130 8.72 1.17 8.00
CA LEU A 130 8.83 1.16 6.55
C LEU A 130 8.08 2.33 5.91
N TYR A 131 6.92 2.70 6.47
CA TYR A 131 6.19 3.89 6.03
C TYR A 131 6.92 5.19 6.37
N GLU A 132 7.55 5.29 7.53
CA GLU A 132 8.40 6.46 7.84
C GLU A 132 9.62 6.53 6.91
N ASP A 133 10.26 5.39 6.64
CA ASP A 133 11.39 5.27 5.72
C ASP A 133 11.00 5.67 4.28
N SER A 134 9.76 5.37 3.83
CA SER A 134 9.27 5.75 2.50
C SER A 134 9.11 7.26 2.34
N LYS A 135 8.68 7.97 3.40
CA LYS A 135 8.57 9.44 3.39
C LYS A 135 9.94 10.12 3.28
N VAL A 136 10.94 9.59 3.99
CA VAL A 136 12.31 10.13 3.94
C VAL A 136 13.00 9.83 2.60
N ALA A 137 12.65 8.71 1.98
CA ALA A 137 13.27 8.26 0.73
C ALA A 137 12.63 8.84 -0.55
N GLN A 138 11.64 9.72 -0.44
CA GLN A 138 10.98 10.34 -1.59
C GLN A 138 11.98 11.06 -2.51
N TRP A 139 11.78 10.91 -3.80
CA TRP A 139 12.58 11.57 -4.83
C TRP A 139 11.72 12.03 -6.01
N ASN A 140 12.18 13.03 -6.75
CA ASN A 140 11.43 13.61 -7.87
C ASN A 140 11.98 13.17 -9.23
N ALA A 141 11.15 12.48 -10.01
CA ALA A 141 11.46 11.98 -11.35
C ALA A 141 11.97 13.07 -12.32
N THR A 142 11.51 14.31 -12.17
CA THR A 142 11.83 15.42 -13.08
C THR A 142 13.09 16.16 -12.65
N SER A 143 13.23 16.51 -11.36
CA SER A 143 14.32 17.37 -10.89
C SER A 143 15.56 16.62 -10.42
N GLU A 144 15.45 15.33 -10.05
CA GLU A 144 16.61 14.59 -9.54
C GLU A 144 17.37 13.81 -10.61
N ILE A 145 16.80 13.61 -11.79
CA ILE A 145 17.49 12.97 -12.91
C ILE A 145 17.92 14.05 -13.89
N GLU A 146 19.21 14.09 -14.24
CA GLU A 146 19.76 15.03 -15.23
C GLU A 146 19.44 14.54 -16.65
N TRP A 147 18.16 14.63 -17.05
CA TRP A 147 17.67 14.12 -18.33
C TRP A 147 18.43 14.67 -19.55
N GLY A 148 18.84 15.94 -19.51
CA GLY A 148 19.61 16.57 -20.59
C GLY A 148 21.06 16.09 -20.72
N ALA A 149 21.57 15.33 -19.75
CA ALA A 149 22.92 14.75 -19.77
C ALA A 149 22.93 13.30 -20.28
N ILE A 150 21.78 12.74 -20.69
CA ILE A 150 21.72 11.41 -21.31
C ILE A 150 22.27 11.51 -22.74
N PRO A 151 23.36 10.79 -23.07
CA PRO A 151 23.90 10.79 -24.42
C PRO A 151 23.06 9.90 -25.34
N THR A 152 23.24 10.08 -26.64
CA THR A 152 22.82 9.11 -27.66
C THR A 152 23.91 8.05 -27.87
N TYR A 153 23.50 6.79 -27.90
CA TYR A 153 24.34 5.63 -28.20
C TYR A 153 24.16 5.12 -29.64
N ASP A 154 24.95 4.12 -30.00
CA ASP A 154 24.74 3.33 -31.20
C ASP A 154 23.34 2.71 -31.21
N LYS A 155 22.74 2.60 -32.40
CA LYS A 155 21.34 2.16 -32.58
C LYS A 155 20.99 0.88 -31.84
N SER A 156 21.89 -0.11 -31.81
CA SER A 156 21.65 -1.38 -31.12
C SER A 156 21.61 -1.24 -29.60
N LEU A 157 22.46 -0.39 -29.01
CA LEU A 157 22.48 -0.16 -27.57
C LEU A 157 21.28 0.69 -27.15
N GLU A 158 20.92 1.72 -27.94
CA GLU A 158 19.69 2.48 -27.73
C GLU A 158 18.45 1.60 -27.74
N PHE A 159 18.35 0.72 -28.74
CA PHE A 159 17.25 -0.24 -28.84
C PHE A 159 17.21 -1.16 -27.62
N ALA A 160 18.35 -1.74 -27.23
CA ALA A 160 18.43 -2.63 -26.07
C ALA A 160 18.01 -1.94 -24.76
N ILE A 161 18.47 -0.70 -24.52
CA ILE A 161 18.07 0.08 -23.35
C ILE A 161 16.56 0.36 -23.40
N ALA A 162 16.02 0.84 -24.52
CA ALA A 162 14.60 1.13 -24.66
C ALA A 162 13.72 -0.12 -24.52
N GLN A 163 14.18 -1.28 -25.00
CA GLN A 163 13.49 -2.56 -24.87
C GLN A 163 13.48 -3.05 -23.42
N VAL A 164 14.59 -2.92 -22.68
CA VAL A 164 14.61 -3.21 -21.25
C VAL A 164 13.73 -2.25 -20.47
N MET A 165 13.75 -0.95 -20.76
CA MET A 165 12.85 0.02 -20.12
C MET A 165 11.39 -0.32 -20.38
N THR A 166 11.06 -0.84 -21.57
CA THR A 166 9.70 -1.29 -21.90
C THR A 166 9.29 -2.46 -21.03
N TYR A 167 10.15 -3.48 -20.90
CA TYR A 167 9.93 -4.59 -19.98
C TYR A 167 9.74 -4.10 -18.54
N LEU A 168 10.61 -3.21 -18.05
CA LEU A 168 10.48 -2.67 -16.68
C LEU A 168 9.13 -1.96 -16.49
N VAL A 169 8.72 -1.08 -17.41
CA VAL A 169 7.41 -0.41 -17.35
C VAL A 169 6.24 -1.38 -17.21
N GLU A 170 6.22 -2.46 -17.98
CA GLU A 170 5.14 -3.47 -17.89
C GLU A 170 5.10 -4.15 -16.53
N ASN A 171 6.27 -4.43 -15.96
CA ASN A 171 6.40 -5.01 -14.63
C ASN A 171 5.99 -4.03 -13.54
N GLU A 172 6.36 -2.75 -13.65
CA GLU A 172 5.92 -1.72 -12.71
C GLU A 172 4.41 -1.49 -12.75
N PHE A 173 3.75 -1.63 -13.90
CA PHE A 173 2.29 -1.61 -13.94
C PHE A 173 1.67 -2.76 -13.12
N SER A 174 2.27 -3.95 -13.16
CA SER A 174 1.82 -5.07 -12.32
C SER A 174 2.09 -4.78 -10.83
N ALA A 175 3.27 -4.28 -10.50
CA ALA A 175 3.64 -3.87 -9.15
C ALA A 175 2.74 -2.73 -8.61
N LEU A 176 2.19 -1.88 -9.47
CA LEU A 176 1.20 -0.86 -9.12
C LEU A 176 -0.20 -1.47 -8.90
N TYR A 177 -0.69 -2.26 -9.86
CA TYR A 177 -2.08 -2.72 -9.85
C TYR A 177 -2.35 -3.82 -8.81
N VAL A 178 -1.37 -4.69 -8.56
CA VAL A 178 -1.51 -5.80 -7.61
C VAL A 178 -1.77 -5.32 -6.18
N PRO A 179 -0.97 -4.43 -5.56
CA PRO A 179 -1.32 -3.87 -4.26
C PRO A 179 -2.57 -2.97 -4.32
N ALA A 180 -2.78 -2.21 -5.41
CA ALA A 180 -3.94 -1.34 -5.55
C ALA A 180 -5.28 -2.11 -5.50
N LYS A 181 -5.36 -3.33 -6.05
CA LYS A 181 -6.59 -4.15 -5.99
C LYS A 181 -6.90 -4.68 -4.57
N PHE A 182 -5.91 -4.76 -3.70
CA PHE A 182 -6.08 -5.18 -2.31
C PHE A 182 -6.30 -4.02 -1.34
N LEU A 183 -5.75 -2.83 -1.65
CA LEU A 183 -5.90 -1.63 -0.83
C LEU A 183 -7.35 -1.36 -0.36
N PRO A 184 -8.39 -1.36 -1.22
CA PRO A 184 -9.77 -1.12 -0.78
C PRO A 184 -10.38 -2.28 0.02
N LYS A 185 -9.71 -3.44 0.06
CA LYS A 185 -10.16 -4.63 0.79
C LYS A 185 -9.62 -4.67 2.23
N VAL A 186 -8.59 -3.87 2.54
CA VAL A 186 -7.96 -3.77 3.86
C VAL A 186 -8.79 -2.90 4.78
N SER A 187 -9.11 -3.41 5.98
CA SER A 187 -9.78 -2.60 6.99
C SER A 187 -8.89 -1.42 7.43
N PRO A 188 -9.41 -0.18 7.40
CA PRO A 188 -8.67 1.01 7.88
C PRO A 188 -8.26 0.95 9.35
N TYR A 189 -8.84 0.03 10.13
CA TYR A 189 -8.42 -0.24 11.51
C TYR A 189 -6.93 -0.63 11.60
N TYR A 190 -6.39 -1.32 10.58
CA TYR A 190 -4.96 -1.61 10.46
C TYR A 190 -4.23 -0.48 9.70
N THR A 191 -4.41 0.77 10.15
CA THR A 191 -4.07 2.01 9.43
C THR A 191 -2.69 2.04 8.78
N GLU A 192 -1.68 1.44 9.40
CA GLU A 192 -0.32 1.37 8.86
C GLU A 192 -0.24 0.64 7.51
N VAL A 193 -1.08 -0.37 7.30
CA VAL A 193 -1.11 -1.16 6.07
C VAL A 193 -1.51 -0.32 4.86
N PRO A 194 -2.68 0.35 4.81
CA PRO A 194 -3.03 1.18 3.67
C PRO A 194 -2.06 2.37 3.47
N LEU A 195 -1.46 2.92 4.53
CA LEU A 195 -0.44 3.97 4.41
C LEU A 195 0.83 3.46 3.71
N LEU A 196 1.33 2.29 4.10
CA LEU A 196 2.50 1.68 3.47
C LEU A 196 2.19 1.25 2.03
N LEU A 197 1.07 0.55 1.79
CA LEU A 197 0.67 0.13 0.44
C LEU A 197 0.50 1.32 -0.50
N SER A 198 -0.08 2.43 -0.01
CA SER A 198 -0.19 3.66 -0.81
C SER A 198 1.18 4.26 -1.16
N SER A 199 2.16 4.11 -0.27
CA SER A 199 3.54 4.55 -0.55
C SER A 199 4.19 3.70 -1.63
N ILE A 200 4.04 2.37 -1.55
CA ILE A 200 4.52 1.43 -2.58
C ILE A 200 3.91 1.78 -3.94
N ILE A 201 2.58 1.92 -4.00
CA ILE A 201 1.86 2.32 -5.24
C ILE A 201 2.39 3.64 -5.82
N GLY A 202 2.71 4.61 -4.95
CA GLY A 202 3.30 5.89 -5.35
C GLY A 202 4.73 5.76 -5.88
N ASP A 203 5.52 4.86 -5.30
CA ASP A 203 6.86 4.52 -5.78
C ASP A 203 6.78 3.87 -7.18
N GLU A 204 5.88 2.91 -7.39
CA GLU A 204 5.75 2.25 -8.72
C GLU A 204 5.24 3.20 -9.80
N ALA A 205 4.34 4.12 -9.45
CA ALA A 205 3.90 5.17 -10.35
C ALA A 205 5.09 6.03 -10.83
N ARG A 206 6.04 6.32 -9.93
CA ARG A 206 7.26 7.07 -10.26
C ARG A 206 8.21 6.23 -11.11
N HIS A 207 8.33 4.93 -10.84
CA HIS A 207 9.17 4.02 -11.62
C HIS A 207 8.68 3.92 -13.06
N ILE A 208 7.38 3.75 -13.27
CA ILE A 208 6.73 3.82 -14.59
C ILE A 208 7.11 5.11 -15.32
N GLU A 209 6.95 6.26 -14.64
CA GLU A 209 7.26 7.57 -15.23
C GLU A 209 8.71 7.64 -15.71
N VAL A 210 9.67 7.28 -14.85
CA VAL A 210 11.09 7.42 -15.18
C VAL A 210 11.57 6.42 -16.24
N PHE A 211 11.06 5.19 -16.24
CA PHE A 211 11.41 4.22 -17.27
C PHE A 211 10.84 4.61 -18.64
N ILE A 212 9.60 5.14 -18.69
CA ILE A 212 9.05 5.73 -19.92
C ILE A 212 9.88 6.91 -20.40
N LYS A 213 10.24 7.83 -19.50
CA LYS A 213 11.09 8.99 -19.84
C LYS A 213 12.45 8.53 -20.36
N ARG A 214 13.06 7.51 -19.74
CA ARG A 214 14.35 6.98 -20.18
C ARG A 214 14.27 6.33 -21.56
N ALA A 215 13.21 5.58 -21.84
CA ALA A 215 12.99 5.00 -23.18
C ALA A 215 12.83 6.08 -24.26
N LYS A 216 12.26 7.25 -23.90
CA LYS A 216 12.02 8.39 -24.81
C LYS A 216 13.19 9.38 -24.90
N ALA A 217 14.17 9.32 -24.00
CA ALA A 217 15.21 10.35 -23.85
C ALA A 217 16.00 10.62 -25.15
N THR A 218 16.18 9.60 -25.99
CA THR A 218 16.90 9.67 -27.27
C THR A 218 15.98 9.72 -28.50
N GLY A 219 14.68 9.92 -28.28
CA GLY A 219 13.65 9.99 -29.32
C GLY A 219 13.11 8.63 -29.79
N LEU A 220 13.66 7.51 -29.31
CA LEU A 220 13.27 6.17 -29.77
C LEU A 220 11.92 5.71 -29.19
N GLY A 221 11.69 5.90 -27.89
CA GLY A 221 10.44 5.55 -27.21
C GLY A 221 10.38 4.10 -26.72
N LEU A 222 9.19 3.64 -26.32
CA LEU A 222 8.95 2.25 -25.90
C LEU A 222 8.99 1.30 -27.10
N GLN A 223 9.42 0.07 -26.86
CA GLN A 223 9.64 -0.96 -27.87
C GLN A 223 8.55 -2.05 -27.79
N TYR A 224 8.93 -3.32 -27.81
CA TYR A 224 7.98 -4.42 -27.99
C TYR A 224 7.54 -5.03 -26.65
N SER A 225 6.22 -5.21 -26.52
CA SER A 225 5.60 -6.05 -25.49
C SER A 225 5.61 -7.50 -25.97
N THR A 226 6.19 -8.41 -25.20
CA THR A 226 6.26 -9.83 -25.58
C THR A 226 5.16 -10.65 -24.94
N LEU A 227 4.66 -11.67 -25.65
CA LEU A 227 3.68 -12.60 -25.11
C LEU A 227 4.15 -13.26 -23.80
N THR A 228 5.42 -13.68 -23.75
CA THR A 228 6.04 -14.26 -22.56
C THR A 228 5.92 -13.33 -21.36
N THR A 229 6.30 -12.06 -21.51
CA THR A 229 6.19 -11.07 -20.44
C THR A 229 4.74 -10.90 -20.00
N GLN A 230 3.82 -10.72 -20.96
CA GLN A 230 2.40 -10.53 -20.67
C GLN A 230 1.76 -11.73 -19.95
N GLN A 231 2.14 -12.98 -20.29
CA GLN A 231 1.66 -14.16 -19.59
C GLN A 231 2.19 -14.24 -18.15
N SER A 232 3.47 -13.91 -17.92
CA SER A 232 4.02 -13.80 -16.56
C SER A 232 3.28 -12.75 -15.73
N LEU A 233 3.05 -11.55 -16.27
CA LEU A 233 2.33 -10.49 -15.57
C LEU A 233 0.88 -10.86 -15.31
N TYR A 234 0.19 -11.47 -16.28
CA TYR A 234 -1.19 -11.92 -16.14
C TYR A 234 -1.37 -12.91 -14.99
N THR A 235 -0.43 -13.86 -14.82
CA THR A 235 -0.51 -14.83 -13.73
C THR A 235 -0.35 -14.19 -12.34
N LEU A 236 0.36 -13.07 -12.23
CA LEU A 236 0.44 -12.31 -10.98
C LEU A 236 -0.82 -11.45 -10.78
N PHE A 237 -1.29 -10.81 -11.85
CA PHE A 237 -2.47 -9.95 -11.83
C PHE A 237 -3.74 -10.71 -11.42
N LYS A 238 -3.92 -11.95 -11.89
CA LYS A 238 -5.12 -12.76 -11.60
C LYS A 238 -5.17 -13.38 -10.20
N GLU A 239 -4.07 -13.36 -9.44
CA GLU A 239 -4.04 -13.95 -8.09
C GLU A 239 -4.94 -13.14 -7.14
N GLU A 240 -5.89 -13.80 -6.47
CA GLU A 240 -6.87 -13.13 -5.62
C GLU A 240 -6.55 -13.26 -4.13
N ASN A 241 -5.62 -14.14 -3.76
CA ASN A 241 -5.15 -14.27 -2.40
C ASN A 241 -4.04 -13.24 -2.12
N TYR A 242 -4.27 -12.38 -1.12
CA TYR A 242 -3.33 -11.32 -0.76
C TYR A 242 -1.98 -11.84 -0.27
N PHE A 243 -1.98 -12.87 0.58
CA PHE A 243 -0.75 -13.46 1.12
C PHE A 243 0.12 -14.05 -0.01
N VAL A 244 -0.51 -14.74 -0.96
CA VAL A 244 0.16 -15.29 -2.14
C VAL A 244 0.61 -14.18 -3.10
N SER A 245 -0.24 -13.19 -3.37
CA SER A 245 0.10 -12.05 -4.23
C SER A 245 1.30 -11.28 -3.68
N SER A 246 1.31 -10.99 -2.37
CA SER A 246 2.40 -10.30 -1.69
C SER A 246 3.70 -11.12 -1.75
N PHE A 247 3.63 -12.45 -1.59
CA PHE A 247 4.78 -13.33 -1.75
C PHE A 247 5.35 -13.31 -3.17
N LEU A 248 4.50 -13.52 -4.18
CA LEU A 248 4.91 -13.57 -5.59
C LEU A 248 5.45 -12.23 -6.07
N LEU A 249 4.81 -11.13 -5.70
CA LEU A 249 5.26 -9.79 -6.06
C LEU A 249 6.55 -9.43 -5.31
N HIS A 250 6.49 -9.30 -3.98
CA HIS A 250 7.55 -8.63 -3.23
C HIS A 250 8.80 -9.50 -3.00
N ILE A 251 8.67 -10.83 -2.92
CA ILE A 251 9.83 -11.70 -2.65
C ILE A 251 10.35 -12.32 -3.93
N MET A 252 9.45 -12.85 -4.75
CA MET A 252 9.83 -13.56 -5.97
C MET A 252 10.16 -12.57 -7.09
N GLY A 253 9.26 -11.64 -7.40
CA GLY A 253 9.43 -10.61 -8.44
C GLY A 253 10.40 -9.50 -8.05
N GLU A 254 9.99 -8.59 -7.16
CA GLU A 254 10.75 -7.40 -6.74
C GLU A 254 12.14 -7.75 -6.18
N GLY A 255 12.24 -8.86 -5.43
CA GLY A 255 13.51 -9.38 -4.97
C GLY A 255 14.49 -9.70 -6.11
N THR A 256 13.98 -10.20 -7.24
CA THR A 256 14.74 -10.42 -8.48
C THR A 256 15.04 -9.09 -9.17
N PHE A 257 14.09 -8.16 -9.18
CA PHE A 257 14.27 -6.81 -9.73
C PHE A 257 15.39 -6.03 -9.04
N VAL A 258 15.58 -6.16 -7.73
CA VAL A 258 16.72 -5.53 -7.02
C VAL A 258 18.07 -5.91 -7.66
N ASP A 259 18.24 -7.19 -8.02
CA ASP A 259 19.46 -7.68 -8.68
C ASP A 259 19.54 -7.20 -10.13
N LEU A 260 18.41 -7.16 -10.86
CA LEU A 260 18.34 -6.67 -12.25
C LEU A 260 18.69 -5.18 -12.34
N LEU A 261 18.09 -4.35 -11.50
CA LEU A 261 18.33 -2.91 -11.46
C LEU A 261 19.80 -2.61 -11.14
N HIS A 262 20.41 -3.39 -10.24
CA HIS A 262 21.84 -3.27 -9.96
C HIS A 262 22.71 -3.68 -11.14
N PHE A 263 22.40 -4.77 -11.83
CA PHE A 263 23.10 -5.18 -13.05
C PHE A 263 23.04 -4.10 -14.14
N LEU A 264 21.87 -3.50 -14.34
CA LEU A 264 21.70 -2.39 -15.27
C LEU A 264 22.50 -1.15 -14.83
N GLU A 265 22.52 -0.84 -13.52
CA GLU A 265 23.31 0.25 -12.95
C GLU A 265 24.81 0.06 -13.18
N GLU A 266 25.30 -1.18 -13.14
CA GLU A 266 26.71 -1.50 -13.40
C GLU A 266 27.08 -1.32 -14.89
N HIS A 267 26.18 -1.65 -15.81
CA HIS A 267 26.50 -1.77 -17.23
C HIS A 267 26.05 -0.63 -18.14
N ILE A 268 24.99 0.11 -17.80
CA ILE A 268 24.60 1.30 -18.58
C ILE A 268 25.63 2.42 -18.33
N PRO A 269 26.19 3.08 -19.35
CA PRO A 269 27.34 3.95 -19.13
C PRO A 269 27.01 5.35 -18.58
N ASP A 270 25.82 5.90 -18.83
CA ASP A 270 25.49 7.27 -18.41
C ASP A 270 25.07 7.41 -16.94
N ALA A 271 25.58 8.45 -16.29
CA ALA A 271 25.32 8.74 -14.89
C ALA A 271 23.83 9.01 -14.55
N PRO A 272 23.04 9.72 -15.38
CA PRO A 272 21.62 9.93 -15.12
C PRO A 272 20.82 8.61 -15.03
N THR A 273 21.04 7.67 -15.94
CA THR A 273 20.35 6.36 -15.93
C THR A 273 20.81 5.52 -14.74
N LYS A 274 22.10 5.53 -14.40
CA LYS A 274 22.58 4.87 -13.17
C LYS A 274 21.92 5.44 -11.92
N LYS A 275 21.79 6.78 -11.83
CA LYS A 275 21.12 7.43 -10.69
C LYS A 275 19.66 7.00 -10.59
N LEU A 276 18.94 6.98 -11.70
CA LEU A 276 17.56 6.50 -11.80
C LEU A 276 17.43 5.07 -11.27
N LEU A 277 18.22 4.14 -11.81
CA LEU A 277 18.17 2.71 -11.43
C LEU A 277 18.50 2.50 -9.95
N ARG A 278 19.46 3.25 -9.42
CA ARG A 278 19.82 3.22 -8.00
C ARG A 278 18.70 3.72 -7.09
N LEU A 279 17.98 4.76 -7.50
CA LEU A 279 16.84 5.29 -6.74
C LEU A 279 15.68 4.31 -6.75
N ALA A 280 15.29 3.78 -7.91
CA ALA A 280 14.28 2.73 -8.02
C ALA A 280 14.66 1.50 -7.17
N ARG A 281 15.91 1.04 -7.26
CA ARG A 281 16.40 -0.09 -6.46
C ARG A 281 16.31 0.14 -4.95
N LYS A 282 16.47 1.37 -4.47
CA LYS A 282 16.31 1.70 -3.04
C LYS A 282 14.84 1.59 -2.61
N ASP A 283 13.91 1.88 -3.51
CA ASP A 283 12.47 1.70 -3.30
C ASP A 283 12.13 0.21 -3.24
N GLU A 284 12.57 -0.55 -4.24
CA GLU A 284 12.41 -2.01 -4.30
C GLU A 284 12.92 -2.74 -3.06
N MET A 285 14.07 -2.32 -2.52
CA MET A 285 14.60 -2.91 -1.28
C MET A 285 13.64 -2.72 -0.09
N ARG A 286 12.86 -1.65 -0.03
CA ARG A 286 11.82 -1.45 1.00
C ARG A 286 10.59 -2.30 0.73
N HIS A 287 10.18 -2.45 -0.53
CA HIS A 287 9.04 -3.28 -0.93
C HIS A 287 9.31 -4.76 -0.60
N VAL A 288 10.52 -5.24 -0.92
CA VAL A 288 11.01 -6.57 -0.51
C VAL A 288 11.02 -6.72 1.01
N ALA A 289 11.49 -5.71 1.75
CA ALA A 289 11.52 -5.77 3.22
C ALA A 289 10.10 -5.85 3.83
N TYR A 290 9.12 -5.20 3.20
CA TYR A 290 7.71 -5.34 3.54
C TYR A 290 7.23 -6.78 3.28
N GLY A 291 7.42 -7.30 2.06
CA GLY A 291 7.04 -8.66 1.70
C GLY A 291 7.64 -9.72 2.62
N MET A 292 8.94 -9.63 2.90
CA MET A 292 9.63 -10.56 3.79
C MET A 292 9.05 -10.55 5.20
N ALA A 293 8.76 -9.38 5.77
CA ALA A 293 8.16 -9.29 7.09
C ALA A 293 6.74 -9.83 7.13
N HIS A 294 5.93 -9.53 6.10
CA HIS A 294 4.56 -10.02 5.98
C HIS A 294 4.51 -11.56 5.89
N ILE A 295 5.33 -12.16 5.02
CA ILE A 295 5.38 -13.62 4.83
C ILE A 295 5.95 -14.33 6.07
N LYS A 296 7.01 -13.79 6.66
CA LYS A 296 7.59 -14.35 7.90
C LYS A 296 6.59 -14.35 9.04
N GLN A 297 5.81 -13.28 9.21
CA GLN A 297 4.76 -13.21 10.23
C GLN A 297 3.69 -14.26 9.96
N GLY A 298 3.15 -14.32 8.74
CA GLY A 298 2.10 -15.27 8.38
C GLY A 298 2.52 -16.74 8.56
N LEU A 299 3.75 -17.09 8.21
CA LEU A 299 4.31 -18.44 8.44
C LEU A 299 4.56 -18.73 9.92
N SER A 300 4.92 -17.72 10.71
CA SER A 300 5.12 -17.89 12.16
C SER A 300 3.81 -18.12 12.90
N GLU A 301 2.73 -17.48 12.46
CA GLU A 301 1.38 -17.66 13.01
C GLU A 301 0.74 -18.97 12.53
N ASN A 302 0.90 -19.32 11.25
CA ASN A 302 0.37 -20.54 10.67
C ASN A 302 1.35 -21.17 9.67
N PRO A 303 2.19 -22.12 10.10
CA PRO A 303 3.16 -22.80 9.23
C PRO A 303 2.52 -23.48 8.02
N ASN A 304 1.25 -23.91 8.09
CA ASN A 304 0.57 -24.57 6.97
C ASN A 304 0.34 -23.64 5.77
N LYS A 305 0.44 -22.31 5.95
CA LYS A 305 0.39 -21.35 4.83
C LYS A 305 1.51 -21.59 3.81
N ILE A 306 2.60 -22.28 4.18
CA ILE A 306 3.67 -22.66 3.24
C ILE A 306 3.15 -23.49 2.06
N VAL A 307 2.10 -24.29 2.27
CA VAL A 307 1.49 -25.11 1.21
C VAL A 307 0.89 -24.23 0.12
N LEU A 308 0.31 -23.08 0.48
CA LEU A 308 -0.23 -22.11 -0.47
C LEU A 308 0.88 -21.51 -1.32
N LEU A 309 1.98 -21.09 -0.69
CA LEU A 309 3.14 -20.52 -1.39
C LEU A 309 3.76 -21.54 -2.35
N LYS A 310 4.01 -22.77 -1.87
CA LYS A 310 4.56 -23.84 -2.71
C LYS A 310 3.66 -24.13 -3.91
N ARG A 311 2.35 -24.28 -3.68
CA ARG A 311 1.38 -24.52 -4.75
C ARG A 311 1.40 -23.41 -5.78
N SER A 312 1.33 -22.15 -5.35
CA SER A 312 1.29 -21.00 -6.26
C SER A 312 2.51 -20.92 -7.17
N VAL A 313 3.71 -21.22 -6.67
CA VAL A 313 4.94 -21.23 -7.47
C VAL A 313 4.95 -22.35 -8.49
N LEU A 314 4.54 -23.55 -8.09
CA LEU A 314 4.53 -24.72 -8.99
C LEU A 314 3.45 -24.59 -10.08
N GLU A 315 2.25 -24.11 -9.73
CA GLU A 315 1.18 -23.86 -10.70
C GLU A 315 1.56 -22.76 -11.68
N ARG A 316 2.16 -21.66 -11.19
CA ARG A 316 2.68 -20.59 -12.05
C ARG A 316 3.75 -21.13 -13.00
N ARG A 317 4.67 -21.94 -12.51
CA ARG A 317 5.70 -22.58 -13.33
C ARG A 317 5.08 -23.46 -14.43
N SER A 318 4.18 -24.37 -14.06
CA SER A 318 3.54 -25.27 -15.04
C SER A 318 2.83 -24.49 -16.14
N TYR A 319 2.09 -23.44 -15.76
CA TYR A 319 1.40 -22.57 -16.72
C TYR A 319 2.38 -21.87 -17.67
N LEU A 320 3.49 -21.35 -17.15
CA LEU A 320 4.48 -20.64 -17.95
C LEU A 320 5.26 -21.60 -18.86
N ASP A 321 5.68 -22.77 -18.36
CA ASP A 321 6.41 -23.79 -19.15
C ASP A 321 5.56 -24.33 -20.31
N GLU A 322 4.23 -24.43 -20.15
CA GLU A 322 3.30 -24.88 -21.20
C GLU A 322 3.05 -23.84 -22.30
N LEU A 323 3.11 -22.55 -21.97
CA LEU A 323 2.64 -21.46 -22.83
C LEU A 323 3.75 -20.52 -23.33
N SER A 324 4.92 -20.50 -22.68
CA SER A 324 6.01 -19.57 -22.98
C SER A 324 7.41 -20.11 -22.62
N GLY A 325 8.40 -19.83 -23.45
CA GLY A 325 9.82 -19.92 -23.06
C GLY A 325 10.35 -18.59 -22.51
N GLU A 326 11.63 -18.54 -22.14
CA GLU A 326 12.29 -17.28 -21.75
C GLU A 326 12.15 -16.22 -22.86
N SER A 327 12.00 -14.95 -22.48
CA SER A 327 11.93 -13.85 -23.44
C SER A 327 13.30 -13.60 -24.08
N THR A 328 13.57 -14.23 -25.23
CA THR A 328 14.84 -14.09 -25.96
C THR A 328 15.17 -12.65 -26.32
N LEU A 329 14.16 -11.84 -26.63
CA LEU A 329 14.32 -10.41 -26.91
C LEU A 329 14.83 -9.64 -25.68
N LEU A 330 14.34 -9.96 -24.49
CA LEU A 330 14.84 -9.39 -23.24
C LEU A 330 16.28 -9.84 -22.97
N LEU A 331 16.55 -11.14 -23.11
CA LEU A 331 17.88 -11.70 -22.85
C LEU A 331 18.96 -11.11 -23.78
N GLU A 332 18.67 -11.00 -25.08
CA GLU A 332 19.57 -10.36 -26.03
C GLU A 332 19.79 -8.89 -25.70
N SER A 333 18.72 -8.16 -25.34
CA SER A 333 18.84 -6.75 -24.95
C SER A 333 19.72 -6.56 -23.71
N LEU A 334 19.56 -7.42 -22.69
CA LEU A 334 20.42 -7.42 -21.50
C LEU A 334 21.88 -7.77 -21.85
N ALA A 335 22.10 -8.73 -22.73
CA ALA A 335 23.44 -9.08 -23.21
C ALA A 335 24.08 -7.95 -24.02
N VAL A 336 23.33 -7.24 -24.85
CA VAL A 336 23.84 -6.07 -25.59
C VAL A 336 24.25 -4.96 -24.62
N ILE A 337 23.43 -4.68 -23.58
CA ILE A 337 23.76 -3.68 -22.55
C ILE A 337 25.03 -4.07 -21.81
N ALA A 338 25.11 -5.29 -21.29
CA ALA A 338 26.25 -5.78 -20.52
C ALA A 338 27.54 -5.90 -21.35
N GLY A 339 27.41 -6.26 -22.63
CA GLY A 339 28.51 -6.36 -23.58
C GLY A 339 29.02 -5.01 -24.09
N GLY A 340 28.23 -3.95 -23.93
CA GLY A 340 28.49 -2.61 -24.47
C GLY A 340 28.27 -2.50 -25.99
N GLY A 341 27.45 -3.37 -26.59
CA GLY A 341 27.16 -3.34 -28.02
C GLY A 341 26.82 -4.71 -28.65
N ASN A 342 26.56 -4.71 -29.95
CA ASN A 342 26.03 -5.87 -30.69
C ASN A 342 27.05 -6.62 -31.55
N SER A 343 28.36 -6.42 -31.32
CA SER A 343 29.37 -7.25 -32.00
C SER A 343 29.35 -8.68 -31.44
N PRO A 344 29.72 -9.72 -32.21
CA PRO A 344 29.72 -11.10 -31.72
C PRO A 344 30.48 -11.30 -30.39
N ASN A 345 31.62 -10.62 -30.23
CA ASN A 345 32.40 -10.67 -29.00
C ASN A 345 31.74 -9.90 -27.84
N ALA A 346 31.06 -8.79 -28.12
CA ALA A 346 30.35 -8.02 -27.10
C ALA A 346 29.15 -8.79 -26.56
N ILE A 347 28.29 -9.32 -27.45
CA ILE A 347 27.14 -10.14 -27.08
C ILE A 347 27.58 -11.35 -26.26
N LYS A 348 28.66 -12.05 -26.67
CA LYS A 348 29.17 -13.20 -25.93
C LYS A 348 29.52 -12.84 -24.48
N ARG A 349 30.30 -11.78 -24.27
CA ARG A 349 30.65 -11.31 -22.92
C ARG A 349 29.42 -10.88 -22.12
N GLY A 350 28.49 -10.17 -22.76
CA GLY A 350 27.27 -9.73 -22.11
C GLY A 350 26.35 -10.89 -21.72
N PHE A 351 26.29 -11.93 -22.54
CA PHE A 351 25.54 -13.14 -22.24
C PHE A 351 26.18 -13.94 -21.10
N GLU A 352 27.52 -14.02 -21.04
CA GLU A 352 28.23 -14.59 -19.89
C GLU A 352 27.90 -13.82 -18.59
N ALA A 353 27.86 -12.48 -18.62
CA ALA A 353 27.46 -11.66 -17.49
C ALA A 353 25.99 -11.88 -17.08
N LEU A 354 25.10 -12.06 -18.06
CA LEU A 354 23.68 -12.37 -17.83
C LEU A 354 23.48 -13.74 -17.16
N GLU A 355 24.26 -14.75 -17.53
CA GLU A 355 24.21 -16.06 -16.87
C GLU A 355 24.69 -15.99 -15.42
N GLU A 356 25.69 -15.16 -15.12
CA GLU A 356 26.10 -14.88 -13.73
C GLU A 356 25.03 -14.10 -12.96
N LEU A 357 24.32 -13.18 -13.61
CA LEU A 357 23.17 -12.50 -13.01
C LEU A 357 22.08 -13.50 -12.59
N LYS A 358 21.70 -14.44 -13.47
CA LYS A 358 20.70 -15.47 -13.18
C LYS A 358 21.08 -16.29 -11.94
N LYS A 359 22.35 -16.71 -11.82
CA LYS A 359 22.86 -17.43 -10.64
C LYS A 359 22.80 -16.56 -9.37
N LYS A 360 23.17 -15.28 -9.47
CA LYS A 360 23.10 -14.33 -8.35
C LYS A 360 21.65 -14.14 -7.87
N MET A 361 20.71 -13.99 -8.79
CA MET A 361 19.27 -13.88 -8.50
C MET A 361 18.73 -15.12 -7.79
N GLU A 362 19.04 -16.33 -8.28
CA GLU A 362 18.63 -17.59 -7.63
C GLU A 362 19.17 -17.65 -6.20
N LYS A 363 20.44 -17.33 -6.00
CA LYS A 363 21.10 -17.35 -4.69
C LYS A 363 20.47 -16.35 -3.72
N ASN A 364 20.28 -15.11 -4.16
CA ASN A 364 19.71 -14.05 -3.32
C ASN A 364 18.25 -14.32 -2.99
N ARG A 365 17.46 -14.84 -3.93
CA ARG A 365 16.08 -15.26 -3.68
C ARG A 365 16.01 -16.40 -2.67
N THR A 366 16.84 -17.42 -2.81
CA THR A 366 16.95 -18.52 -1.83
C THR A 366 17.25 -17.99 -0.44
N LYS A 367 18.21 -17.06 -0.31
CA LYS A 367 18.55 -16.43 0.96
C LYS A 367 17.34 -15.69 1.59
N ARG A 368 16.61 -14.90 0.80
CA ARG A 368 15.39 -14.20 1.27
C ARG A 368 14.31 -15.19 1.75
N LEU A 369 14.10 -16.29 1.04
CA LEU A 369 13.14 -17.33 1.41
C LEU A 369 13.52 -17.99 2.75
N ILE A 370 14.80 -18.30 2.96
CA ILE A 370 15.32 -18.85 4.23
C ILE A 370 15.11 -17.86 5.39
N GLU A 371 15.36 -16.57 5.17
CA GLU A 371 15.13 -15.51 6.16
C GLU A 371 13.63 -15.37 6.55
N CYS A 372 12.74 -15.79 5.66
CA CYS A 372 11.30 -15.91 5.91
C CYS A 372 10.90 -17.21 6.66
N ARG A 373 11.86 -18.00 7.14
CA ARG A 373 11.68 -19.30 7.82
C ARG A 373 11.17 -20.42 6.91
N ILE A 374 11.42 -20.33 5.61
CA ILE A 374 11.21 -21.44 4.69
C ILE A 374 12.44 -22.35 4.77
N ASP A 375 12.20 -23.67 4.88
CA ASP A 375 13.25 -24.68 4.86
C ASP A 375 14.19 -24.50 3.65
N GLU A 376 15.49 -24.75 3.83
CA GLU A 376 16.50 -24.50 2.78
C GLU A 376 16.26 -25.32 1.50
N GLU A 377 15.85 -26.58 1.63
CA GLU A 377 15.57 -27.45 0.47
C GLU A 377 14.39 -26.89 -0.31
N LEU A 378 13.31 -26.56 0.40
CA LEU A 378 12.13 -25.94 -0.20
C LEU A 378 12.44 -24.56 -0.79
N ALA A 379 13.22 -23.73 -0.11
CA ALA A 379 13.62 -22.41 -0.59
C ALA A 379 14.38 -22.52 -1.93
N ARG A 380 15.28 -23.50 -2.06
CA ARG A 380 15.98 -23.79 -3.32
C ARG A 380 15.03 -24.29 -4.40
N GLU A 381 14.09 -25.18 -4.07
CA GLU A 381 13.05 -25.67 -4.98
C GLU A 381 12.23 -24.50 -5.56
N LEU A 382 11.69 -23.65 -4.68
CA LEU A 382 10.87 -22.50 -5.07
C LEU A 382 11.68 -21.48 -5.87
N SER A 383 12.93 -21.22 -5.47
CA SER A 383 13.77 -20.27 -6.18
C SER A 383 14.05 -20.71 -7.62
N LYS A 384 14.35 -21.99 -7.84
CA LYS A 384 14.60 -22.56 -9.18
C LYS A 384 13.34 -22.58 -10.04
N ALA A 385 12.19 -22.83 -9.43
CA ALA A 385 10.91 -22.87 -10.14
C ALA A 385 10.46 -21.51 -10.72
N HIS A 386 11.02 -20.41 -10.23
CA HIS A 386 10.68 -19.06 -10.66
C HIS A 386 11.48 -18.56 -11.88
N THR A 387 12.59 -19.21 -12.23
CA THR A 387 13.65 -18.58 -13.04
C THR A 387 13.52 -18.43 -14.57
N PRO A 388 12.42 -18.73 -15.30
CA PRO A 388 12.43 -18.48 -16.75
C PRO A 388 12.30 -17.00 -17.19
N ASN A 389 11.63 -16.12 -16.43
CA ASN A 389 11.10 -14.86 -16.99
C ASN A 389 11.44 -13.56 -16.22
N PHE A 390 12.39 -13.61 -15.28
CA PHE A 390 12.80 -12.46 -14.44
C PHE A 390 11.65 -11.80 -13.63
N MET A 391 10.42 -12.36 -13.64
CA MET A 391 9.28 -12.12 -12.75
C MET A 391 8.26 -13.27 -12.82
#